data_AF-A0A957P0G9-F1
#
_entry.id   AF-A0A957P0G9-F1
#
_cell.length_a   1.000
_cell.length_b   1.000
_cell.length_c   1.000
_cell.angle_alpha   90.00
_cell.angle_beta   90.00
_cell.angle_gamma   90.00
#
_symmetry.space_group_name_H-M   'P 1'
#
loop_
_entity.id
_entity.type
_entity.pdbx_description
1 polymer ?
#
loop_
_entity_poly.entity_id
_entity_poly.type
_entity_poly.pdbx_seq_one_letter_code
_entity_poly.pdbx_strand_id
1 'polypeptide(L)'
;TIIERDCLPIAPEFRHGTPQARHVHVLMQQGQRILGQLFPGLIQELEAHGAVYTDVTSDMLWLNPAGWTPRHVSGLEMLCASRTLIEWGVRQRLMNIQNVFVCAETDVQGLL
;
A
#
# COMPACT_ATOMS: atom_id res chain seq x y z
N THR A 1 11.52 11.13 14.09
CA THR A 1 11.05 9.94 14.82
C THR A 1 9.59 9.71 14.51
N ILE A 2 9.20 8.47 14.25
CA ILE A 2 7.82 8.02 14.05
C ILE A 2 7.38 7.33 15.34
N ILE A 3 6.23 7.73 15.89
CA ILE A 3 5.63 7.09 17.06
C ILE A 3 4.46 6.23 16.57
N GLU A 4 4.45 4.96 16.96
CA GLU A 4 3.41 4.00 16.58
C GLU A 4 2.91 3.30 17.84
N ARG A 5 1.59 3.21 17.98
CA ARG A 5 0.94 2.58 19.13
C ARG A 5 1.09 1.07 19.11
N ASP A 6 0.99 0.46 17.94
CA ASP A 6 1.00 -1.00 17.84
C ASP A 6 2.44 -1.56 17.82
N CYS A 7 2.55 -2.86 18.10
CA CYS A 7 3.73 -3.63 17.69
C CYS A 7 3.75 -3.77 16.16
N LEU A 8 4.90 -3.54 15.55
CA LEU A 8 5.07 -3.60 14.09
C LEU A 8 5.55 -5.00 13.68
N PRO A 9 4.81 -5.73 12.83
CA PRO A 9 5.18 -7.10 12.46
C PRO A 9 6.44 -7.14 11.60
N ILE A 10 7.19 -8.23 11.66
CA ILE A 10 8.40 -8.41 10.82
C ILE A 10 8.00 -8.69 9.36
N ALA A 11 6.85 -9.31 9.15
CA ALA A 11 6.26 -9.66 7.87
C ALA A 11 5.03 -8.78 7.54
N PRO A 12 4.50 -8.81 6.30
CA PRO A 12 3.29 -8.09 5.90
C PRO A 12 2.01 -8.70 6.50
N GLU A 13 1.85 -8.57 7.82
CA GLU A 13 0.74 -9.13 8.60
C GLU A 13 -0.22 -8.05 9.11
N PHE A 14 -1.44 -8.46 9.48
CA PHE A 14 -2.43 -7.58 10.06
C PHE A 14 -2.05 -7.19 11.49
N ARG A 15 -2.36 -5.95 11.86
CA ARG A 15 -2.22 -5.42 13.23
C ARG A 15 -3.49 -4.74 13.69
N HIS A 16 -3.62 -4.61 15.01
CA HIS A 16 -4.84 -4.14 15.67
C HIS A 16 -5.25 -2.73 15.24
N GLY A 17 -4.32 -1.79 15.13
CA GLY A 17 -4.55 -0.40 14.77
C GLY A 17 -4.83 -0.14 13.29
N THR A 18 -4.84 -1.16 12.43
CA THR A 18 -5.19 -1.04 11.00
C THR A 18 -6.33 -1.99 10.61
N PRO A 19 -7.53 -1.87 11.19
CA PRO A 19 -8.65 -2.78 10.89
C PRO A 19 -9.04 -2.76 9.40
N GLN A 20 -8.86 -1.63 8.71
CA GLN A 20 -9.15 -1.47 7.29
C GLN A 20 -8.22 -2.28 6.39
N ALA A 21 -7.08 -2.79 6.89
CA ALA A 21 -6.12 -3.54 6.08
C ALA A 21 -6.72 -4.80 5.42
N ARG A 22 -7.85 -5.29 5.92
CA ARG A 22 -8.61 -6.43 5.36
C ARG A 22 -9.46 -6.08 4.15
N HIS A 23 -9.64 -4.79 3.83
CA HIS A 23 -10.36 -4.36 2.63
C HIS A 23 -9.51 -4.50 1.36
N VAL A 24 -10.14 -4.36 0.21
CA VAL A 24 -9.43 -4.22 -1.06
C VAL A 24 -8.58 -2.94 -1.05
N HIS A 25 -7.36 -3.02 -1.57
CA HIS A 25 -6.48 -1.88 -1.74
C HIS A 25 -5.88 -1.89 -3.14
N VAL A 26 -5.82 -0.70 -3.72
CA VAL A 26 -5.22 -0.46 -5.03
C VAL A 26 -4.34 0.78 -4.90
N LEU A 27 -3.14 0.73 -5.48
CA LEU A 27 -2.31 1.91 -5.67
C LEU A 27 -2.68 2.55 -7.01
N MET A 28 -3.30 3.73 -6.94
CA MET A 28 -3.55 4.54 -8.12
C MET A 28 -2.22 4.93 -8.77
N GLN A 29 -2.23 5.04 -10.10
CA GLN A 29 -1.03 5.23 -10.93
C GLN A 29 -0.10 6.35 -10.41
N GLN A 30 -0.66 7.52 -10.06
CA GLN A 30 0.16 8.64 -9.56
C GLN A 30 0.76 8.36 -8.17
N GLY A 31 0.03 7.65 -7.29
CA GLY A 31 0.53 7.23 -5.99
C GLY A 31 1.66 6.21 -6.11
N GLN A 32 1.50 5.23 -7.00
CA GLN A 32 2.56 4.29 -7.36
C GLN A 32 3.80 5.00 -7.89
N ARG A 33 3.65 5.96 -8.81
CA ARG A 33 4.77 6.75 -9.36
C ARG A 33 5.53 7.48 -8.27
N ILE A 34 4.83 8.18 -7.37
CA ILE A 34 5.46 8.90 -6.27
C ILE A 34 6.19 7.93 -5.33
N LEU A 35 5.55 6.81 -4.97
CA LEU A 35 6.18 5.79 -4.13
C LEU A 35 7.45 5.22 -4.78
N GLY A 36 7.45 4.95 -6.08
CA GLY A 36 8.64 4.51 -6.81
C GLY A 36 9.77 5.54 -6.86
N GLN A 37 9.44 6.84 -6.84
CA GLN A 37 10.42 7.93 -6.77
C GLN A 37 11.01 8.07 -5.35
N LEU A 38 10.16 8.01 -4.32
CA LEU A 38 10.59 8.11 -2.92
C LEU A 38 11.38 6.88 -2.47
N PHE A 39 10.99 5.70 -2.96
CA PHE A 39 11.53 4.41 -2.57
C PHE A 39 11.91 3.58 -3.81
N PRO A 40 13.05 3.87 -4.45
CA PRO A 40 13.49 3.14 -5.63
C PRO A 40 13.55 1.62 -5.39
N GLY A 41 12.92 0.84 -6.26
CA GLY A 41 12.81 -0.62 -6.15
C GLY A 41 11.59 -1.12 -5.36
N LEU A 42 10.83 -0.25 -4.71
CA LEU A 42 9.66 -0.66 -3.92
C LEU A 42 8.62 -1.40 -4.76
N ILE A 43 8.30 -0.89 -5.95
CA ILE A 43 7.25 -1.48 -6.78
C ILE A 43 7.62 -2.92 -7.20
N GLN A 44 8.86 -3.13 -7.64
CA GLN A 44 9.36 -4.44 -8.02
C GLN A 44 9.36 -5.43 -6.83
N GLU A 45 9.66 -4.93 -5.64
CA GLU A 45 9.60 -5.73 -4.41
C GLU A 45 8.17 -6.11 -4.05
N LEU A 46 7.21 -5.19 -4.18
CA LEU A 46 5.79 -5.51 -3.95
C LEU A 46 5.31 -6.56 -4.96
N GLU A 47 5.67 -6.44 -6.24
CA GLU A 47 5.35 -7.42 -7.28
C GLU A 47 5.94 -8.80 -6.97
N ALA A 48 7.22 -8.86 -6.57
CA ALA A 48 7.88 -10.10 -6.18
C ALA A 48 7.22 -10.81 -4.98
N HIS A 49 6.46 -10.07 -4.17
CA HIS A 49 5.72 -10.59 -3.01
C HIS A 49 4.21 -10.71 -3.27
N GLY A 50 3.78 -10.67 -4.54
CA GLY A 50 2.43 -10.99 -4.97
C GLY A 50 1.51 -9.80 -5.23
N ALA A 51 2.03 -8.57 -5.31
CA ALA A 51 1.28 -7.47 -5.92
C ALA A 51 1.10 -7.72 -7.42
N VAL A 52 -0.05 -7.33 -7.95
CA VAL A 52 -0.42 -7.60 -9.36
C VAL A 52 -0.96 -6.34 -10.01
N TYR A 53 -0.59 -6.11 -11.27
CA TYR A 53 -1.26 -5.09 -12.09
C TYR A 53 -2.61 -5.61 -12.58
N THR A 54 -3.58 -4.72 -12.63
CA THR A 54 -4.93 -4.97 -13.15
C THR A 54 -5.34 -3.80 -14.03
N ASP A 55 -5.85 -4.10 -15.22
CA ASP A 55 -6.47 -3.10 -16.09
C ASP A 55 -7.92 -2.88 -15.63
N VAL A 56 -8.27 -1.61 -15.41
CA VAL A 56 -9.55 -1.23 -14.82
C VAL A 56 -10.75 -1.70 -15.66
N THR A 57 -10.65 -1.74 -16.98
CA THR A 57 -11.78 -2.04 -17.86
C THR A 57 -11.79 -3.48 -18.35
N SER A 58 -10.64 -4.16 -18.44
CA SER A 58 -10.62 -5.58 -18.81
C SER A 58 -10.81 -6.50 -17.62
N ASP A 59 -10.24 -6.16 -16.46
CA ASP A 59 -10.12 -7.09 -15.33
C ASP A 59 -11.15 -6.83 -14.22
N MET A 60 -11.75 -5.64 -14.20
CA MET A 60 -12.80 -5.28 -13.23
C MET A 60 -14.16 -5.15 -13.90
N LEU A 61 -15.21 -5.54 -13.17
CA LEU A 61 -16.59 -5.32 -13.58
C LEU A 61 -17.11 -4.06 -12.91
N TRP A 62 -17.42 -3.04 -13.71
CA TRP A 62 -17.90 -1.76 -13.18
C TRP A 62 -19.34 -1.50 -13.63
N LEU A 63 -20.27 -1.54 -12.67
CA LEU A 63 -21.67 -1.16 -12.86
C LEU A 63 -21.86 0.29 -12.44
N ASN A 64 -22.43 1.10 -13.33
CA ASN A 64 -22.78 2.50 -13.07
C ASN A 64 -24.24 2.75 -13.52
N PRO A 65 -24.81 3.96 -13.31
CA PRO A 65 -26.20 4.26 -13.71
C PRO A 65 -26.51 4.10 -15.20
N ALA A 66 -25.50 4.14 -16.08
CA ALA A 66 -25.64 3.89 -17.52
C ALA A 66 -25.49 2.39 -17.89
N GLY A 67 -25.28 1.51 -16.89
CA GLY A 67 -25.12 0.07 -17.07
C GLY A 67 -23.69 -0.41 -16.84
N TRP A 68 -23.40 -1.62 -17.31
CA TRP A 68 -22.06 -2.21 -17.23
C TRP A 68 -21.10 -1.50 -18.17
N THR A 69 -19.91 -1.17 -17.66
CA THR A 69 -18.84 -0.57 -18.47
C THR A 69 -18.34 -1.59 -19.49
N PRO A 70 -18.18 -1.22 -20.78
CA PRO A 70 -17.67 -2.13 -21.81
C PRO A 70 -16.28 -2.66 -21.48
N ARG A 71 -16.10 -3.98 -21.61
CA ARG A 71 -14.80 -4.62 -21.36
C ARG A 71 -13.89 -4.47 -22.57
N HIS A 72 -12.73 -3.86 -22.35
CA HIS A 72 -11.65 -3.72 -23.32
C HIS A 72 -10.35 -3.44 -22.55
N VAL A 73 -9.19 -3.61 -23.20
CA VAL A 73 -7.91 -3.19 -22.62
C VAL A 73 -7.81 -1.67 -22.77
N SER A 74 -7.75 -0.94 -21.66
CA SER A 74 -7.66 0.53 -21.65
C SER A 74 -6.25 1.03 -21.45
N GLY A 75 -5.36 0.21 -20.89
CA GLY A 75 -4.05 0.64 -20.40
C GLY A 75 -4.12 1.46 -19.11
N LEU A 76 -5.32 1.59 -18.51
CA LEU A 76 -5.49 2.16 -17.18
C LEU A 76 -5.18 1.07 -16.17
N GLU A 77 -3.91 0.95 -15.82
CA GLU A 77 -3.43 -0.06 -14.87
C GLU A 77 -3.41 0.47 -13.44
N MET A 78 -3.78 -0.39 -12.50
CA MET A 78 -3.61 -0.18 -11.06
C MET A 78 -2.84 -1.36 -10.46
N LEU A 79 -1.92 -1.06 -9.55
CA LEU A 79 -1.23 -2.08 -8.77
C LEU A 79 -2.10 -2.49 -7.58
N CYS A 80 -2.66 -3.69 -7.63
CA CYS A 80 -3.38 -4.32 -6.54
C CYS A 80 -2.38 -4.98 -5.57
N ALA A 81 -2.43 -4.59 -4.30
CA ALA A 81 -1.59 -5.15 -3.24
C ALA A 81 -2.33 -5.05 -1.91
N SER A 82 -2.08 -5.97 -0.97
CA SER A 82 -2.63 -5.80 0.39
C SER A 82 -2.01 -4.57 1.04
N ARG A 83 -2.77 -3.91 1.91
CA ARG A 83 -2.23 -2.79 2.71
C ARG A 83 -1.04 -3.22 3.57
N THR A 84 -1.08 -4.43 4.12
CA THR A 84 0.01 -4.96 4.93
C THR A 84 1.31 -5.09 4.13
N LEU A 85 1.22 -5.47 2.85
CA LEU A 85 2.36 -5.56 1.95
C LEU A 85 2.94 -4.18 1.61
N ILE A 86 2.08 -3.20 1.31
CA ILE A 86 2.52 -1.82 1.05
C ILE A 86 3.20 -1.22 2.28
N GLU A 87 2.57 -1.31 3.45
CA GLU A 87 3.12 -0.78 4.71
C GLU A 87 4.45 -1.44 5.07
N TRP A 88 4.55 -2.77 4.93
CA TRP A 88 5.79 -3.50 5.17
C TRP A 88 6.91 -3.06 4.24
N GLY A 89 6.66 -3.02 2.92
CA GLY A 89 7.69 -2.64 1.93
C GLY A 89 8.20 -1.22 2.13
N VAL A 90 7.30 -0.27 2.44
CA VAL A 90 7.69 1.11 2.79
C VAL A 90 8.51 1.13 4.09
N ARG A 91 8.08 0.39 5.12
CA ARG A 91 8.78 0.33 6.42
C ARG A 91 10.20 -0.22 6.29
N GLN A 92 10.40 -1.32 5.55
CA GLN A 92 11.75 -1.89 5.34
C GLN A 92 12.71 -0.85 4.76
N ARG A 93 12.23 -0.01 3.83
CA ARG A 93 13.04 1.01 3.19
C ARG A 93 13.27 2.23 4.08
N LEU A 94 12.24 2.66 4.80
CA LEU A 94 12.37 3.73 5.80
C LEU A 94 13.39 3.38 6.89
N MET A 95 13.45 2.12 7.33
CA MET A 95 14.40 1.66 8.34
C MET A 95 15.87 1.73 7.88
N ASN A 96 16.14 1.85 6.58
CA ASN A 96 17.49 2.04 6.04
C ASN A 96 17.91 3.53 6.00
N ILE A 97 17.01 4.46 6.35
CA ILE A 97 17.31 5.90 6.36
C ILE A 97 17.87 6.28 7.74
N GLN A 98 19.14 6.70 7.78
CA GLN A 98 19.91 6.88 9.02
C GLN A 98 19.30 7.85 10.05
N ASN A 99 18.52 8.84 9.61
CA ASN A 99 17.90 9.83 10.49
C ASN A 99 16.41 9.55 10.78
N VAL A 100 15.91 8.37 10.41
CA VAL A 100 14.55 7.92 10.69
C VAL A 100 14.59 6.87 11.80
N PHE A 101 13.81 7.11 12.86
CA PHE A 101 13.70 6.21 14.02
C PHE A 101 12.22 5.91 14.26
N VAL A 102 11.91 4.67 14.64
CA VAL A 102 10.55 4.22 14.95
C VAL A 102 10.48 3.82 16.42
N CYS A 103 9.54 4.40 17.15
CA CYS A 103 9.19 4.04 18.52
C CYS A 103 7.82 3.34 18.48
N ALA A 104 7.84 2.01 18.44
CA ALA A 104 6.63 1.18 18.44
C ALA A 104 6.07 1.03 19.86
N GLU A 105 4.88 0.46 19.98
CA GLU A 105 4.23 0.19 21.29
C GLU A 105 4.14 1.43 22.19
N THR A 106 3.96 2.60 21.57
CA THR A 106 4.01 3.90 22.25
C THR A 106 2.81 4.76 21.86
N ASP A 107 2.00 5.12 22.86
CA ASP A 107 0.86 6.01 22.68
C ASP A 107 1.22 7.48 22.94
N VAL A 108 0.75 8.36 22.04
CA VAL A 108 0.83 9.82 22.23
C VAL A 108 -0.36 10.28 23.06
N GLN A 109 -0.10 10.87 24.23
CA GLN A 109 -1.14 11.30 25.18
C GLN A 109 -1.55 12.78 25.04
N GLY A 110 -0.77 13.57 24.31
CA GLY A 110 -1.02 15.01 24.12
C GLY A 110 0.03 15.65 23.23
N LEU A 111 -0.22 16.90 22.84
CA LEU A 111 0.73 17.77 22.13
C LEU A 111 1.18 18.88 23.09
N LEU A 112 2.42 19.33 22.91
CA LEU A 112 3.02 20.44 23.67
C LEU A 112 2.43 21.80 23.23
#